data_AF-A0A5D3DPY8-F1
#
_entry.id   AF-A0A5D3DPY8-F1
#
_cell.length_a   1.000
_cell.length_b   1.000
_cell.length_c   1.000
_cell.angle_alpha   90.00
_cell.angle_beta   90.00
_cell.angle_gamma   90.00
#
_symmetry.space_group_name_H-M   'P 1'
#
loop_
_entity.id
_entity.type
_entity.pdbx_description
1 polymer ?
#
loop_
_entity_poly.entity_id
_entity_poly.type
_entity_poly.pdbx_seq_one_letter_code
_entity_poly.pdbx_strand_id
1 'polypeptide(L)'
;MRILVSKWPLYKECIKENRPFDWDEEYRLVDYVVGSKEDFQDPWASVDYVYSPFNVHGNHWVLLCLDLVSCQVKVWDSLPSLTTAEEMTNILLPIRQLVPKLLDSTGFFDRRGRSSTYKEPWPVVIVDSIPL
;
A
#
# COMPACT_ATOMS: atom_id res chain seq x y z
N MET A 1 1.30 -6.31 3.29
CA MET A 1 0.11 -5.45 3.48
C MET A 1 -0.56 -5.55 4.85
N ARG A 2 -0.67 -6.73 5.48
CA ARG A 2 -1.28 -6.88 6.82
C ARG A 2 -0.71 -5.96 7.91
N ILE A 3 0.61 -5.74 7.91
CA ILE A 3 1.28 -4.87 8.88
C ILE A 3 0.75 -3.43 8.77
N LEU A 4 0.63 -2.88 7.55
CA LEU A 4 0.06 -1.54 7.34
C LEU A 4 -1.36 -1.42 7.91
N VAL A 5 -2.23 -2.40 7.66
CA VAL A 5 -3.60 -2.40 8.23
C VAL A 5 -3.57 -2.41 9.76
N SER A 6 -2.63 -3.15 10.37
CA SER A 6 -2.50 -3.18 11.84
C SER A 6 -2.06 -1.84 12.45
N LYS A 7 -1.38 -0.98 11.68
CA LYS A 7 -0.92 0.35 12.12
C LYS A 7 -1.94 1.45 11.91
N TRP A 8 -3.05 1.15 11.23
CA TRP A 8 -4.11 2.11 10.96
C TRP A 8 -4.70 2.82 12.19
N PRO A 9 -4.99 2.12 13.32
CA PRO A 9 -5.52 2.80 14.50
C PRO A 9 -4.54 3.84 15.06
N LEU A 10 -3.26 3.48 15.17
CA LEU A 10 -2.20 4.37 15.65
C LEU A 10 -2.03 5.57 14.72
N TYR A 11 -2.04 5.36 13.41
CA TYR A 11 -1.96 6.46 12.43
C TYR A 11 -3.12 7.45 12.57
N LYS A 12 -4.35 6.98 12.79
CA LYS A 12 -5.50 7.86 13.04
C LYS A 12 -5.35 8.68 14.31
N GLU A 13 -4.75 8.11 15.36
CA GLU A 13 -4.42 8.85 16.58
C GLU A 13 -3.40 9.94 16.30
N CYS A 14 -2.34 9.64 15.51
CA CYS A 14 -1.37 10.65 15.10
C CYS A 14 -2.03 11.86 14.42
N ILE A 15 -2.93 11.60 13.47
CA ILE A 15 -3.67 12.65 12.75
C ILE A 15 -4.52 13.47 13.73
N LYS A 16 -5.26 12.80 14.62
CA LYS A 16 -6.13 13.46 15.60
C LYS A 16 -5.33 14.39 16.53
N GLU A 17 -4.12 14.00 16.89
CA GLU A 17 -3.22 14.75 17.77
C GLU A 17 -2.34 15.74 17.01
N ASN A 18 -2.47 15.83 15.68
CA ASN A 18 -1.62 16.64 14.80
C ASN A 18 -0.11 16.37 15.01
N ARG A 19 0.23 15.10 15.25
CA ARG A 19 1.62 14.63 15.38
C ARG A 19 2.05 13.82 14.16
N PRO A 20 3.34 13.85 13.78
CA PRO A 20 3.84 12.97 12.73
C PRO A 20 3.72 11.51 13.15
N PHE A 21 3.52 10.63 12.15
CA PHE A 21 3.65 9.20 12.34
C PHE A 21 5.13 8.83 12.23
N ASP A 22 5.65 8.13 13.24
CA ASP A 22 7.03 7.69 13.27
C ASP A 22 7.21 6.44 12.41
N TRP A 23 7.82 6.61 11.24
CA TRP A 23 8.11 5.50 10.33
C TRP A 23 9.39 4.76 10.69
N ASP A 24 10.28 5.36 11.47
CA ASP A 24 11.56 4.76 11.86
C ASP A 24 11.34 3.66 12.90
N GLU A 25 10.34 3.82 13.78
CA GLU A 25 9.85 2.75 14.65
C GLU A 25 9.24 1.57 13.86
N GLU A 26 8.85 1.79 12.61
CA GLU A 26 8.34 0.77 11.68
C GLU A 26 9.42 0.26 10.70
N TYR A 27 10.67 0.14 11.16
CA TYR A 27 11.84 -0.26 10.37
C TYR A 27 11.58 -1.44 9.43
N ARG A 28 10.78 -2.44 9.83
CA ARG A 28 10.43 -3.59 8.96
C ARG A 28 9.72 -3.18 7.68
N LEU A 29 8.80 -2.22 7.75
CA LEU A 29 8.08 -1.72 6.58
C LEU A 29 9.01 -0.90 5.69
N VAL A 30 9.84 -0.07 6.30
CA VAL A 30 10.87 0.71 5.61
C VAL A 30 11.84 -0.22 4.88
N ASP A 31 12.33 -1.26 5.55
CA ASP A 31 13.29 -2.22 5.00
C ASP A 31 12.77 -2.95 3.75
N TYR A 32 11.47 -3.29 3.75
CA TYR A 32 10.82 -3.83 2.56
C TYR A 32 10.84 -2.85 1.39
N VAL A 33 10.54 -1.57 1.64
CA VAL A 33 10.45 -0.55 0.59
C VAL A 33 11.83 -0.20 0.03
N VAL A 34 12.84 -0.09 0.89
CA VAL A 34 14.19 0.27 0.46
C VAL A 34 15.01 -0.93 -0.02
N GLY A 35 14.50 -2.16 0.13
CA GLY A 35 15.18 -3.39 -0.30
C GLY A 35 16.37 -3.77 0.58
N SER A 36 16.40 -3.35 1.85
CA SER A 36 17.47 -3.69 2.82
C SER A 36 17.21 -5.01 3.55
N LYS A 37 16.03 -5.60 3.38
CA LYS A 37 15.72 -6.90 3.95
C LYS A 37 16.55 -7.99 3.25
N GLU A 38 17.28 -8.77 4.04
CA GLU A 38 18.06 -9.91 3.54
C GLU A 38 17.16 -10.87 2.76
N ASP A 39 17.68 -11.38 1.64
CA ASP A 39 17.06 -12.29 0.67
C ASP A 39 16.13 -11.63 -0.40
N PHE A 40 16.77 -11.13 -1.47
CA PHE A 40 16.24 -11.04 -2.84
C PHE A 40 15.01 -10.13 -3.09
N GLN A 41 14.99 -8.91 -2.57
CA GLN A 41 14.01 -7.92 -3.02
C GLN A 41 14.69 -6.67 -3.56
N ASP A 42 14.46 -6.40 -4.84
CA ASP A 42 14.75 -5.11 -5.43
C ASP A 42 14.04 -4.01 -4.61
N PRO A 43 14.71 -2.87 -4.33
CA PRO A 43 14.05 -1.72 -3.74
C PRO A 43 12.79 -1.38 -4.53
N TRP A 44 11.72 -0.94 -3.87
CA TRP A 44 10.47 -0.63 -4.57
C TRP A 44 10.68 0.49 -5.59
N ALA A 45 11.66 1.37 -5.33
CA ALA A 45 12.08 2.41 -6.26
C ALA A 45 12.54 1.88 -7.64
N SER A 46 12.94 0.61 -7.78
CA SER A 46 13.38 -0.01 -9.04
C SER A 46 12.37 -0.95 -9.70
N VAL A 47 11.16 -1.13 -9.14
CA VAL A 47 10.12 -2.02 -9.71
C VAL A 47 8.83 -1.29 -10.01
N ASP A 48 8.07 -1.72 -11.01
CA ASP A 48 6.81 -1.03 -11.35
C ASP A 48 5.62 -1.50 -10.53
N TYR A 49 5.67 -2.74 -10.03
CA TYR A 49 4.58 -3.39 -9.32
C TYR A 49 5.05 -4.09 -8.07
N VAL A 50 4.24 -4.01 -7.02
CA VAL A 50 4.40 -4.83 -5.80
C VAL A 50 3.14 -5.62 -5.55
N TYR A 51 3.27 -6.93 -5.50
CA TYR A 51 2.16 -7.85 -5.30
C TYR A 51 2.05 -8.29 -3.85
N SER A 52 0.83 -8.37 -3.33
CA SER A 52 0.59 -8.88 -1.98
C SER A 52 -0.77 -9.54 -1.87
N PRO A 53 -0.86 -10.77 -1.33
CA PRO A 53 -2.15 -11.35 -0.99
C PRO A 53 -2.77 -10.57 0.17
N PHE A 54 -4.08 -10.36 0.09
CA PHE A 54 -4.86 -9.68 1.10
C PHE A 54 -6.09 -10.49 1.45
N ASN A 55 -6.30 -10.72 2.74
CA ASN A 55 -7.45 -11.47 3.21
C ASN A 55 -8.56 -10.49 3.61
N VAL A 56 -9.65 -10.53 2.86
CA VAL A 56 -10.89 -9.81 3.11
C VAL A 56 -11.67 -10.60 4.16
N HIS A 57 -12.01 -9.93 5.27
CA HIS A 57 -12.86 -10.45 6.36
C HIS A 57 -12.45 -11.79 7.00
N GLY A 58 -11.22 -12.27 6.80
CA GLY A 58 -10.77 -13.57 7.32
C GLY A 58 -11.14 -14.77 6.44
N ASN A 59 -11.89 -14.58 5.34
CA ASN A 59 -12.52 -15.68 4.59
C ASN A 59 -12.22 -15.70 3.09
N HIS A 60 -11.79 -14.58 2.49
CA HIS A 60 -11.62 -14.45 1.05
C HIS A 60 -10.27 -13.82 0.73
N TRP A 61 -9.49 -14.43 -0.15
CA TRP A 61 -8.19 -13.91 -0.54
C TRP A 61 -8.28 -13.21 -1.90
N VAL A 62 -7.81 -11.96 -1.93
CA VAL A 62 -7.64 -11.17 -3.15
C VAL A 62 -6.16 -10.85 -3.37
N LEU A 63 -5.80 -10.58 -4.62
CA LEU A 63 -4.45 -10.13 -4.96
C LEU A 63 -4.44 -8.60 -5.06
N LEU A 64 -3.61 -7.95 -4.24
CA LEU A 64 -3.30 -6.54 -4.39
C LEU A 64 -2.08 -6.39 -5.29
N CYS A 65 -2.19 -5.45 -6.23
CA CYS A 65 -1.09 -4.93 -7.01
C CYS A 65 -0.96 -3.44 -6.68
N LEU A 66 0.11 -3.08 -5.96
CA LEU A 66 0.52 -1.68 -5.84
C LEU A 66 1.17 -1.29 -7.16
N ASP A 67 0.43 -0.57 -8.00
CA ASP A 67 0.95 -0.01 -9.22
C ASP A 67 1.72 1.26 -8.87
N LEU A 68 3.04 1.12 -8.79
CA LEU A 68 3.97 2.18 -8.43
C LEU A 68 4.17 3.17 -9.59
N VAL A 69 3.69 2.84 -10.79
CA VAL A 69 3.77 3.70 -11.98
C VAL A 69 2.59 4.66 -12.01
N SER A 70 1.38 4.15 -11.89
CA SER A 70 0.14 4.96 -11.89
C SER A 70 -0.31 5.39 -10.50
N CYS A 71 0.38 4.94 -9.44
CA CYS A 71 0.06 5.22 -8.04
C CYS A 71 -1.37 4.78 -7.69
N GLN A 72 -1.67 3.50 -7.94
CA GLN A 72 -2.97 2.90 -7.72
C GLN A 72 -2.86 1.62 -6.89
N VAL A 73 -3.91 1.32 -6.14
CA VAL A 73 -4.09 -0.02 -5.55
C VAL A 73 -5.03 -0.79 -6.46
N LYS A 74 -4.47 -1.66 -7.31
CA LYS A 74 -5.24 -2.56 -8.15
C LYS A 74 -5.60 -3.81 -7.36
N VAL A 75 -6.85 -4.26 -7.48
CA VAL A 75 -7.37 -5.43 -6.79
C VAL A 75 -7.88 -6.41 -7.83
N TRP A 76 -7.30 -7.60 -7.85
CA TRP A 76 -7.86 -8.71 -8.58
C TRP A 76 -8.58 -9.63 -7.61
N ASP A 77 -9.85 -9.85 -7.91
CA ASP A 77 -10.76 -10.66 -7.10
C ASP A 77 -11.30 -11.80 -7.97
N SER A 78 -10.98 -13.04 -7.59
CA SER A 78 -11.46 -14.24 -8.28
C SER A 78 -12.93 -14.57 -8.03
N LEU A 79 -13.55 -13.94 -7.01
CA LEU A 79 -14.93 -14.17 -6.61
C LEU A 79 -15.62 -12.84 -6.25
N PRO A 80 -15.84 -11.95 -7.24
CA PRO A 80 -16.33 -10.58 -7.02
C PRO A 80 -17.76 -10.51 -6.45
N SER A 81 -18.49 -11.63 -6.42
CA SER A 81 -19.81 -11.70 -5.80
C SER A 81 -19.79 -11.60 -4.27
N LEU A 82 -18.64 -11.82 -3.62
CA LEU A 82 -18.52 -11.80 -2.16
C LEU A 82 -18.34 -10.40 -1.56
N THR A 83 -17.75 -9.47 -2.31
CA THR A 83 -17.41 -8.14 -1.79
C THR A 83 -17.62 -7.11 -2.89
N THR A 84 -18.48 -6.12 -2.62
CA THR A 84 -18.75 -5.06 -3.60
C THR A 84 -17.51 -4.16 -3.79
N ALA A 85 -17.41 -3.48 -4.93
CA ALA A 85 -16.30 -2.54 -5.18
C ALA A 85 -16.24 -1.40 -4.14
N GLU A 86 -17.39 -0.91 -3.69
CA GLU A 86 -17.49 0.10 -2.64
C GLU A 86 -16.96 -0.44 -1.31
N GLU A 87 -17.42 -1.63 -0.91
CA GLU A 87 -16.96 -2.29 0.31
C GLU A 87 -15.46 -2.57 0.27
N MET A 88 -14.93 -3.09 -0.84
CA MET A 88 -13.51 -3.32 -1.03
C MET A 88 -12.71 -2.01 -0.88
N THR A 89 -13.21 -0.91 -1.44
CA THR A 89 -12.57 0.40 -1.31
C THR A 89 -12.52 0.86 0.14
N ASN A 90 -13.57 0.61 0.92
CA ASN A 90 -13.62 0.92 2.35
C ASN A 90 -12.66 0.04 3.17
N ILE A 91 -12.59 -1.26 2.86
CA ILE A 91 -11.67 -2.21 3.52
C ILE A 91 -10.21 -1.82 3.27
N LEU A 92 -9.89 -1.36 2.06
CA LEU A 92 -8.54 -0.96 1.66
C LEU A 92 -8.20 0.49 2.03
N LEU A 93 -9.08 1.21 2.74
CA LEU A 93 -8.84 2.57 3.21
C LEU A 93 -7.48 2.74 3.90
N PRO A 94 -7.04 1.84 4.81
CA PRO A 94 -5.72 1.96 5.42
C PRO A 94 -4.58 1.89 4.41
N ILE A 95 -4.67 0.97 3.45
CA ILE A 95 -3.60 0.73 2.48
C ILE A 95 -3.45 1.93 1.56
N ARG A 96 -4.57 2.43 1.01
CA ARG A 96 -4.52 3.59 0.11
C ARG A 96 -4.03 4.87 0.77
N GLN A 97 -4.20 5.01 2.09
CA GLN A 97 -3.70 6.18 2.83
C GLN A 97 -2.26 6.02 3.30
N LEU A 98 -1.87 4.84 3.78
CA LEU A 98 -0.56 4.63 4.39
C LEU A 98 0.54 4.37 3.38
N VAL A 99 0.26 3.64 2.29
CA VAL A 99 1.29 3.33 1.26
C VAL A 99 1.95 4.61 0.71
N PRO A 100 1.23 5.65 0.28
CA PRO A 100 1.86 6.86 -0.25
C PRO A 100 2.75 7.56 0.79
N LYS A 101 2.34 7.54 2.07
CA LYS A 101 3.09 8.17 3.17
C LYS A 101 4.35 7.39 3.53
N LEU A 102 4.29 6.06 3.53
CA LEU A 102 5.45 5.19 3.69
C LEU A 102 6.45 5.39 2.54
N LEU A 103 5.95 5.44 1.29
CA LEU A 103 6.83 5.69 0.15
C LEU A 103 7.51 7.06 0.28
N ASP A 104 6.76 8.09 0.65
CA ASP A 104 7.31 9.43 0.86
C ASP A 104 8.39 9.46 1.95
N SER A 105 8.17 8.79 3.09
CA SER A 105 9.14 8.78 4.19
C SER A 105 10.47 8.10 3.83
N THR A 106 10.47 7.21 2.84
CA THR A 106 11.70 6.55 2.34
C THR A 106 12.41 7.31 1.21
N GLY A 107 11.87 8.45 0.78
CA GLY A 107 12.36 9.21 -0.37
C GLY A 107 12.07 8.53 -1.71
N PHE A 108 11.10 7.61 -1.77
CA PHE A 108 10.76 6.85 -2.98
C PHE A 108 10.42 7.76 -4.16
N PHE A 109 9.59 8.79 -3.94
CA PHE A 109 9.15 9.68 -5.02
C PHE A 109 10.29 10.54 -5.56
N ASP A 110 11.18 11.01 -4.68
CA ASP A 110 12.36 11.78 -5.07
C ASP A 110 13.30 10.95 -5.94
N ARG A 111 13.55 9.68 -5.57
CA ARG A 111 14.37 8.75 -6.36
C ARG A 111 13.79 8.47 -7.74
N ARG A 112 12.47 8.55 -7.89
CA ARG A 112 11.77 8.40 -9.17
C ARG A 112 11.54 9.71 -9.94
N GLY A 113 12.01 10.84 -9.42
CA GLY A 113 11.78 12.16 -10.02
C GLY A 113 10.30 12.55 -10.08
N ARG A 114 9.49 12.10 -9.11
CA ARG A 114 8.04 12.27 -9.09
C ARG A 114 7.58 13.42 -8.18
N SER A 115 6.53 14.11 -8.59
CA SER A 115 5.95 15.27 -7.89
C SER A 115 5.22 14.90 -6.57
N SER A 116 4.95 15.90 -5.74
CA SER A 116 4.23 15.74 -4.46
C SER A 116 2.78 15.29 -4.60
N THR A 117 2.16 15.41 -5.77
CA THR A 117 0.77 14.97 -6.02
C THR A 117 0.57 13.47 -5.82
N TYR A 118 1.64 12.68 -5.89
CA TYR A 118 1.60 11.23 -5.66
C TYR A 118 1.54 10.82 -4.17
N LYS A 119 1.61 11.80 -3.26
CA LYS A 119 1.52 11.62 -1.80
C LYS A 119 0.07 11.57 -1.28
N GLU A 120 -0.90 11.80 -2.15
CA GLU A 120 -2.34 11.71 -1.85
C GLU A 120 -2.81 10.25 -1.77
N PRO A 121 -3.97 9.96 -1.13
CA PRO A 121 -4.49 8.61 -1.04
C PRO A 121 -4.73 7.98 -2.43
N TRP A 122 -4.06 6.87 -2.70
CA TRP A 122 -4.13 6.22 -4.01
C TRP A 122 -5.56 5.72 -4.32
N PRO A 123 -6.06 5.83 -5.55
CA PRO A 123 -7.35 5.24 -5.90
C PRO A 123 -7.26 3.71 -5.85
N VAL A 124 -8.39 3.09 -5.51
CA VAL A 124 -8.58 1.63 -5.57
C VAL A 124 -9.27 1.31 -6.89
N VAL A 125 -8.73 0.36 -7.65
CA VAL A 125 -9.27 -0.07 -8.94
C VAL A 125 -9.46 -1.58 -8.93
N ILE A 126 -10.69 -2.04 -9.06
CA ILE A 126 -10.97 -3.47 -9.24
C ILE A 126 -10.70 -3.82 -10.71
N VAL A 127 -9.93 -4.88 -10.96
CA VAL A 127 -9.48 -5.27 -12.30
C VAL A 127 -9.78 -6.75 -12.57
N ASP A 128 -10.13 -7.06 -13.81
CA ASP A 128 -10.35 -8.45 -14.25
C ASP A 128 -9.03 -9.22 -14.46
N SER A 129 -7.91 -8.49 -14.58
CA SER A 129 -6.56 -9.03 -14.74
C SER A 129 -5.51 -8.08 -14.14
N ILE A 130 -4.42 -8.64 -13.64
CA ILE A 130 -3.25 -7.90 -13.16
C ILE A 130 -2.08 -8.08 -14.13
N PRO A 131 -1.21 -7.07 -14.33
CA PRO A 131 0.00 -7.22 -15.14
C PRO A 131 0.89 -8.35 -14.60
N LEU A 132 1.41 -9.20 -15.48
CA LEU A 132 2.38 -10.25 -15.17
C LEU A 132 3.79 -9.84 -15.61
#